data_AF-A0A7C6L9I5-F1
#
_entry.id   AF-A0A7C6L9I5-F1
#
_cell.length_a   1.000
_cell.length_b   1.000
_cell.length_c   1.000
_cell.angle_alpha   90.00
_cell.angle_beta   90.00
_cell.angle_gamma   90.00
#
_symmetry.space_group_name_H-M   'P 1'
#
loop_
_entity.id
_entity.type
_entity.pdbx_description
1 polymer ?
#
loop_
_entity_poly.entity_id
_entity_poly.type
_entity_poly.pdbx_seq_one_letter_code
_entity_poly.pdbx_strand_id
1 'polypeptide(L)'
;MFLDTADLRDSEIYLHLERTADEDKKKGYVPAYYFKIRRREDDAVVGQCDLRIGHNHNTKYGGNIGYEIYEPFRGNHYAAKACKLLFELARKHGMKEVVITCSPDNIASRKTCEYAGAEFEGIVDLPEWHELYKEGKRKTCRYIKRL
;
A
#
# COMPACT_ATOMS: atom_id res chain seq x y z
N MET A 1 0.18 -18.73 2.38
CA MET A 1 -1.05 -18.83 3.19
C MET A 1 -1.38 -17.45 3.72
N PHE A 2 -2.64 -17.04 3.64
CA PHE A 2 -3.10 -15.78 4.21
C PHE A 2 -3.28 -15.93 5.73
N LEU A 3 -2.99 -14.85 6.48
CA LEU A 3 -3.04 -14.77 7.93
C LEU A 3 -4.33 -14.09 8.37
N ASP A 4 -4.72 -14.31 9.63
CA ASP A 4 -5.80 -13.54 10.23
C ASP A 4 -5.45 -12.05 10.31
N THR A 5 -6.44 -11.21 10.02
CA THR A 5 -6.32 -9.76 9.93
C THR A 5 -7.23 -9.03 10.91
N ALA A 6 -7.87 -9.74 11.83
CA ALA A 6 -8.83 -9.16 12.76
C ALA A 6 -8.21 -8.05 13.64
N ASP A 7 -6.92 -8.12 13.94
CA ASP A 7 -6.21 -7.16 14.79
C ASP A 7 -5.68 -5.92 14.06
N LEU A 8 -5.92 -5.78 12.75
CA LEU A 8 -5.51 -4.59 11.97
C LEU A 8 -6.41 -3.39 12.27
N ARG A 9 -6.19 -2.77 13.43
CA ARG A 9 -6.97 -1.63 13.95
C ARG A 9 -6.14 -0.74 14.86
N ASP A 10 -6.43 0.57 14.86
CA ASP A 10 -5.91 1.54 15.82
C ASP A 10 -7.06 2.26 16.56
N SER A 11 -6.79 3.42 17.17
CA SER A 11 -7.81 4.20 17.87
C SER A 11 -8.90 4.77 16.95
N GLU A 12 -8.64 4.94 15.66
CA GLU A 12 -9.50 5.68 14.72
C GLU A 12 -10.00 4.84 13.54
N ILE A 13 -9.20 3.90 13.04
CA ILE A 13 -9.55 3.08 11.88
C ILE A 13 -9.32 1.59 12.13
N TYR A 14 -9.92 0.77 11.28
CA TYR A 14 -9.58 -0.63 11.13
C TYR A 14 -9.64 -1.05 9.65
N LEU A 15 -8.91 -2.11 9.31
CA LEU A 15 -8.88 -2.66 7.96
C LEU A 15 -9.82 -3.85 7.87
N HIS A 16 -10.89 -3.70 7.10
CA HIS A 16 -11.84 -4.77 6.83
C HIS A 16 -11.40 -5.52 5.57
N LEU A 17 -11.06 -6.80 5.71
CA LEU A 17 -10.60 -7.64 4.60
C LEU A 17 -11.77 -7.94 3.66
N GLU A 18 -11.68 -7.45 2.43
CA GLU A 18 -12.70 -7.69 1.39
C GLU A 18 -12.43 -9.00 0.66
N ARG A 19 -11.17 -9.22 0.27
CA ARG A 19 -10.73 -10.41 -0.46
C ARG A 19 -9.22 -10.56 -0.42
N THR A 20 -8.78 -11.76 -0.77
CA THR A 20 -7.39 -12.06 -1.08
C THR A 20 -7.25 -12.48 -2.55
N ALA A 21 -6.03 -12.47 -3.05
CA ALA A 21 -5.70 -13.03 -4.37
C ALA A 21 -4.38 -13.78 -4.26
N ASP A 22 -4.34 -15.02 -4.74
CA ASP A 22 -3.12 -15.81 -4.82
C ASP A 22 -2.14 -15.26 -5.86
N GLU A 23 -0.94 -15.81 -5.88
CA GLU A 23 0.10 -15.49 -6.86
C GLU A 23 -0.37 -15.77 -8.30
N ASP A 24 -0.12 -14.84 -9.22
CA ASP A 24 -0.22 -15.05 -10.66
C ASP A 24 1.15 -14.82 -11.30
N LYS A 25 1.90 -15.91 -11.48
CA LYS A 25 3.24 -15.86 -12.07
C LYS A 25 3.26 -15.36 -13.52
N LYS A 26 2.18 -15.56 -14.28
CA LYS A 26 2.11 -15.11 -15.69
C LYS A 26 2.02 -13.59 -15.76
N LYS A 27 1.30 -12.98 -14.83
CA LYS A 27 1.20 -11.52 -14.68
C LYS A 27 2.30 -10.92 -13.81
N GLY A 28 3.09 -11.76 -13.14
CA GLY A 28 4.07 -11.34 -12.15
C GLY A 28 3.43 -10.77 -10.89
N TYR A 29 2.21 -11.16 -10.55
CA TYR A 29 1.55 -10.73 -9.31
C TYR A 29 1.94 -11.67 -8.17
N VAL A 30 2.32 -11.09 -7.05
CA VAL A 30 2.50 -11.80 -5.78
C VAL A 30 1.15 -11.91 -5.05
N PRO A 31 1.01 -12.79 -4.05
CA PRO A 31 -0.20 -12.85 -3.24
C PRO A 31 -0.55 -11.49 -2.63
N ALA A 32 -1.84 -11.14 -2.57
CA ALA A 32 -2.27 -9.83 -2.10
C ALA A 32 -3.53 -9.88 -1.24
N TYR A 33 -3.62 -8.95 -0.31
CA TYR A 33 -4.83 -8.62 0.45
C TYR A 33 -5.43 -7.32 -0.05
N TYR A 34 -6.76 -7.24 -0.05
CA TYR A 34 -7.51 -6.04 -0.41
C TYR A 34 -8.47 -5.70 0.72
N PHE A 35 -8.38 -4.47 1.22
CA PHE A 35 -9.12 -4.01 2.39
C PHE A 35 -9.96 -2.77 2.07
N LYS A 36 -11.09 -2.65 2.76
CA LYS A 36 -11.69 -1.34 3.04
C LYS A 36 -11.07 -0.76 4.31
N ILE A 37 -10.83 0.54 4.27
CA ILE A 37 -10.45 1.31 5.45
C ILE A 37 -11.74 1.82 6.06
N ARG A 38 -12.04 1.41 7.30
CA ARG A 38 -13.25 1.80 8.01
C ARG A 38 -12.90 2.63 9.23
N ARG A 39 -13.63 3.73 9.42
CA ARG A 39 -13.51 4.58 10.60
C ARG A 39 -14.28 3.95 11.77
N ARG A 40 -13.69 3.95 12.95
CA ARG A 40 -14.25 3.28 14.13
C ARG A 40 -15.45 3.98 14.74
N GLU A 41 -15.55 5.30 14.59
CA GLU A 41 -16.59 6.10 15.26
C GLU A 41 -18.00 5.81 14.72
N ASP A 42 -18.12 5.53 13.42
CA ASP A 42 -19.39 5.40 12.72
C ASP A 42 -19.41 4.30 11.64
N ASP A 43 -18.36 3.47 11.61
CA ASP A 43 -18.17 2.40 10.63
C ASP A 43 -18.08 2.86 9.16
N ALA A 44 -17.92 4.17 8.91
CA ALA A 44 -17.86 4.72 7.56
C ALA A 44 -16.67 4.16 6.78
N VAL A 45 -16.92 3.80 5.51
CA VAL A 45 -15.85 3.41 4.58
C VAL A 45 -15.16 4.68 4.08
N VAL A 46 -13.97 4.94 4.60
CA VAL A 46 -13.21 6.17 4.30
C VAL A 46 -12.25 6.01 3.12
N GLY A 47 -12.00 4.76 2.70
CA GLY A 47 -11.09 4.46 1.61
C GLY A 47 -10.85 2.97 1.45
N GLN A 48 -9.78 2.65 0.74
CA GLN A 48 -9.35 1.28 0.47
C GLN A 48 -7.82 1.19 0.42
N CYS A 49 -7.29 0.01 0.68
CA CYS A 49 -5.87 -0.27 0.54
C CYS A 49 -5.61 -1.73 0.21
N ASP A 50 -4.43 -2.01 -0.31
CA ASP A 50 -3.96 -3.35 -0.61
C ASP A 50 -2.53 -3.56 -0.10
N LEU A 51 -2.23 -4.81 0.25
CA LEU A 51 -0.89 -5.27 0.61
C LEU A 51 -0.52 -6.49 -0.22
N ARG A 52 0.56 -6.36 -0.98
CA ARG A 52 1.18 -7.38 -1.83
C ARG A 52 2.36 -7.99 -1.08
N ILE A 53 2.32 -9.31 -0.87
CA ILE A 53 3.25 -10.06 -0.03
C ILE A 53 4.41 -10.61 -0.86
N GLY A 54 5.62 -10.14 -0.55
CA GLY A 54 6.86 -10.54 -1.22
C GLY A 54 7.37 -9.50 -2.22
N HIS A 55 8.51 -9.81 -2.84
CA HIS A 55 9.19 -8.90 -3.76
C HIS A 55 9.49 -9.58 -5.09
N ASN A 56 9.18 -8.89 -6.18
CA ASN A 56 9.56 -9.26 -7.53
C ASN A 56 9.74 -8.01 -8.41
N HIS A 57 9.89 -8.20 -9.71
CA HIS A 57 10.06 -7.10 -10.66
C HIS A 57 8.86 -6.14 -10.67
N ASN A 58 7.62 -6.61 -10.48
CA ASN A 58 6.44 -5.75 -10.41
C ASN A 58 6.42 -4.91 -9.13
N THR A 59 6.60 -5.52 -7.96
CA THR A 59 6.55 -4.79 -6.68
C THR A 59 7.68 -3.78 -6.53
N LYS A 60 8.77 -3.91 -7.31
CA LYS A 60 9.83 -2.90 -7.39
C LYS A 60 9.30 -1.54 -7.89
N TYR A 61 8.33 -1.54 -8.81
CA TYR A 61 7.80 -0.34 -9.47
C TYR A 61 6.37 0.01 -9.06
N GLY A 62 5.53 -1.00 -8.82
CA GLY A 62 4.16 -0.84 -8.33
C GLY A 62 4.04 -0.82 -6.81
N GLY A 63 5.12 -1.13 -6.09
CA GLY A 63 5.14 -1.20 -4.64
C GLY A 63 4.46 -2.45 -4.08
N ASN A 64 4.53 -2.55 -2.76
CA ASN A 64 3.85 -3.54 -1.93
C ASN A 64 2.53 -3.01 -1.38
N ILE A 65 2.39 -1.69 -1.21
CA ILE A 65 1.16 -1.08 -0.68
C ILE A 65 0.56 -0.13 -1.70
N GLY A 66 -0.74 -0.33 -1.96
CA GLY A 66 -1.60 0.66 -2.60
C GLY A 66 -2.63 1.19 -1.61
N TYR A 67 -3.02 2.46 -1.75
CA TYR A 67 -4.08 3.06 -0.94
C TYR A 67 -4.80 4.17 -1.69
N GLU A 68 -6.03 4.41 -1.28
CA GLU A 68 -6.85 5.53 -1.74
C GLU A 68 -7.80 5.96 -0.62
N ILE A 69 -7.85 7.26 -0.34
CA ILE A 69 -8.83 7.86 0.58
C ILE A 69 -9.87 8.60 -0.24
N TYR A 70 -11.13 8.27 0.00
CA TYR A 70 -12.26 8.90 -0.68
C TYR A 70 -12.31 10.39 -0.34
N GLU A 71 -12.69 11.20 -1.32
CA GLU A 71 -12.56 12.65 -1.28
C GLU A 71 -13.10 13.31 0.00
N PRO A 72 -14.29 12.94 0.52
CA PRO A 72 -14.82 13.55 1.75
C PRO A 72 -14.00 13.30 3.02
N PHE A 73 -13.10 12.31 3.02
CA PHE A 73 -12.35 11.88 4.20
C PHE A 73 -10.85 12.22 4.13
N ARG A 74 -10.41 12.88 3.06
CA ARG A 74 -9.01 13.31 2.91
C ARG A 74 -8.65 14.35 3.99
N GLY A 75 -7.35 14.47 4.29
CA GLY A 75 -6.84 15.38 5.33
C GLY A 75 -6.79 14.79 6.75
N ASN A 76 -7.38 13.62 7.00
CA ASN A 76 -7.41 12.98 8.33
C ASN A 76 -6.28 11.97 8.59
N HIS A 77 -5.28 11.92 7.70
CA HIS A 77 -4.13 10.99 7.75
C HIS A 77 -4.49 9.49 7.72
N TYR A 78 -5.70 9.11 7.30
CA TYR A 78 -6.14 7.71 7.26
C TYR A 78 -5.26 6.82 6.38
N ALA A 79 -4.70 7.31 5.27
CA ALA A 79 -3.77 6.52 4.47
C ALA A 79 -2.48 6.18 5.24
N ALA A 80 -1.93 7.13 6.00
CA ALA A 80 -0.72 6.89 6.79
C ALA A 80 -0.97 5.87 7.91
N LYS A 81 -2.15 5.95 8.56
CA LYS A 81 -2.60 4.98 9.57
C LYS A 81 -2.77 3.59 8.95
N ALA A 82 -3.42 3.50 7.79
CA ALA A 82 -3.59 2.24 7.06
C ALA A 82 -2.23 1.63 6.69
N CYS A 83 -1.27 2.41 6.19
CA CYS A 83 0.09 1.93 5.93
C CYS A 83 0.75 1.33 7.17
N LYS A 84 0.61 1.97 8.35
CA LYS A 84 1.18 1.45 9.61
C LYS A 84 0.60 0.09 9.98
N LEU A 85 -0.72 -0.10 9.86
CA LEU A 85 -1.37 -1.39 10.08
C LEU A 85 -0.90 -2.45 9.06
N LEU A 86 -0.75 -2.06 7.78
CA LEU A 86 -0.22 -2.96 6.75
C LEU A 86 1.25 -3.36 7.00
N PHE A 87 2.06 -2.49 7.61
CA PHE A 87 3.43 -2.85 8.03
C PHE A 87 3.43 -3.96 9.08
N GLU A 88 2.47 -3.96 10.00
CA GLU A 88 2.32 -5.03 11.00
C GLU A 88 1.95 -6.35 10.33
N LEU A 89 1.01 -6.34 9.37
CA LEU A 89 0.70 -7.54 8.60
C LEU A 89 1.91 -8.03 7.80
N ALA A 90 2.65 -7.13 7.15
CA ALA A 90 3.86 -7.48 6.42
C ALA A 90 4.93 -8.11 7.33
N ARG A 91 5.10 -7.62 8.56
CA ARG A 91 5.98 -8.24 9.58
C ARG A 91 5.55 -9.66 9.92
N LYS A 92 4.24 -9.90 10.09
CA LYS A 92 3.71 -11.25 10.36
C LYS A 92 4.00 -12.22 9.23
N HIS A 93 4.09 -11.73 8.00
CA HIS A 93 4.56 -12.50 6.83
C HIS A 93 6.07 -12.68 6.75
N GLY A 94 6.84 -12.16 7.72
CA GLY A 94 8.29 -12.25 7.75
C GLY A 94 9.01 -11.31 6.77
N MET A 95 8.30 -10.35 6.15
CA MET A 95 8.92 -9.36 5.29
C MET A 95 9.88 -8.49 6.11
N LYS A 96 11.02 -8.12 5.51
CA LYS A 96 12.04 -7.26 6.13
C LYS A 96 11.88 -5.80 5.77
N GLU A 97 11.23 -5.55 4.64
CA GLU A 97 10.93 -4.21 4.17
C GLU A 97 9.65 -4.21 3.33
N VAL A 98 9.10 -3.01 3.13
CA VAL A 98 7.95 -2.74 2.26
C VAL A 98 8.33 -1.62 1.33
N VAL A 99 8.07 -1.80 0.03
CA VAL A 99 8.19 -0.73 -0.96
C VAL A 99 6.84 -0.03 -1.08
N ILE A 100 6.82 1.29 -1.02
CA ILE A 100 5.65 2.10 -1.37
C ILE A 100 6.03 2.97 -2.54
N THR A 101 5.19 3.01 -3.57
CA THR A 101 5.44 3.83 -4.75
C THR A 101 4.30 4.78 -5.01
N CYS A 102 4.62 6.00 -5.43
CA CYS A 102 3.61 6.99 -5.80
C CYS A 102 4.13 7.89 -6.93
N SER A 103 3.21 8.56 -7.63
CA SER A 103 3.60 9.53 -8.65
C SER A 103 4.46 10.65 -8.02
N PRO A 104 5.54 11.10 -8.69
CA PRO A 104 6.36 12.23 -8.21
C PRO A 104 5.56 13.51 -7.95
N ASP A 105 4.50 13.73 -8.73
CA ASP A 105 3.63 14.89 -8.65
C ASP A 105 2.58 14.76 -7.52
N ASN A 106 2.43 13.57 -6.93
CA ASN A 106 1.47 13.31 -5.86
C ASN A 106 2.08 13.66 -4.49
N ILE A 107 2.18 14.96 -4.22
CA ILE A 107 2.73 15.51 -2.97
C ILE A 107 2.02 14.93 -1.73
N ALA A 108 0.71 14.73 -1.80
CA ALA A 108 -0.06 14.18 -0.69
C ALA A 108 0.37 12.74 -0.33
N SER A 109 0.60 11.90 -1.33
CA SER A 109 1.08 10.52 -1.13
C SER A 109 2.52 10.47 -0.64
N ARG A 110 3.37 11.37 -1.13
CA ARG A 110 4.75 11.51 -0.64
C ARG A 110 4.81 11.82 0.85
N LYS A 111 4.06 12.85 1.27
CA LYS A 111 3.88 13.19 2.70
C LYS A 111 3.29 12.02 3.49
N THR A 112 2.33 11.30 2.91
CA THR A 112 1.74 10.10 3.54
C THR A 112 2.78 9.01 3.81
N CYS A 113 3.67 8.72 2.86
CA CYS A 113 4.76 7.77 3.03
C CYS A 113 5.71 8.19 4.15
N GLU A 114 6.09 9.46 4.18
CA GLU A 114 6.96 10.04 5.21
C GLU A 114 6.30 9.98 6.60
N TYR A 115 5.02 10.36 6.71
CA TYR A 115 4.25 10.26 7.95
C TYR A 115 4.02 8.82 8.43
N ALA A 116 3.95 7.87 7.51
CA ALA A 116 3.92 6.44 7.84
C ALA A 116 5.29 5.95 8.35
N GLY A 117 6.36 6.74 8.18
CA GLY A 117 7.72 6.40 8.59
C GLY A 117 8.46 5.57 7.55
N ALA A 118 8.07 5.65 6.28
CA ALA A 118 8.84 5.15 5.15
C ALA A 118 9.84 6.21 4.67
N GLU A 119 11.04 5.76 4.31
CA GLU A 119 12.14 6.62 3.90
C GLU A 119 12.15 6.79 2.39
N PHE A 120 12.35 8.02 1.92
CA PHE A 120 12.45 8.28 0.48
C PHE A 120 13.78 7.72 -0.06
N GLU A 121 13.68 6.80 -1.01
CA GLU A 121 14.86 6.18 -1.63
C GLU A 121 15.24 6.89 -2.94
N GLY A 122 14.24 7.33 -3.72
CA GLY A 122 14.49 8.07 -4.95
C GLY A 122 13.32 8.08 -5.92
N ILE A 123 13.57 8.59 -7.13
CA ILE A 123 12.65 8.52 -8.26
C ILE A 123 13.26 7.56 -9.27
N VAL A 124 12.49 6.58 -9.73
CA VAL A 124 12.92 5.58 -10.70
C VAL A 124 12.08 5.65 -11.96
N ASP A 125 12.71 5.40 -13.11
CA ASP A 125 12.01 5.28 -14.39
C ASP A 125 11.22 3.97 -14.44
N LEU A 126 9.99 4.06 -14.94
CA LEU A 126 9.12 2.92 -15.16
C LEU A 126 9.52 2.24 -16.47
N PRO A 127 9.72 0.91 -16.48
CA PRO A 127 10.02 0.20 -17.71
C PRO A 127 8.76 0.05 -18.58
N GLU A 128 8.94 0.01 -19.90
CA GLU A 128 7.84 0.03 -20.88
C GLU A 128 6.84 -1.13 -20.72
N TRP A 129 7.33 -2.27 -20.23
CA TRP A 129 6.51 -3.46 -20.02
C TRP A 129 5.55 -3.32 -18.82
N HIS A 130 5.82 -2.41 -17.88
CA HIS A 130 5.06 -2.27 -16.64
C HIS A 130 3.69 -1.62 -16.87
N GLU A 131 2.68 -2.05 -16.14
CA GLU A 131 1.29 -1.56 -16.29
C GLU A 131 1.20 -0.05 -16.10
N LEU A 132 1.86 0.48 -15.06
CA LEU A 132 1.94 1.94 -14.83
C LEU A 132 2.50 2.71 -16.04
N TYR A 133 3.44 2.13 -16.80
CA TYR A 133 3.97 2.77 -18.00
C TYR A 133 2.91 2.82 -19.12
N LYS A 134 2.19 1.70 -19.29
CA LYS A 134 1.08 1.57 -20.25
C LYS A 134 -0.09 2.52 -19.91
N GLU A 135 -0.27 2.85 -18.64
CA GLU A 135 -1.19 3.90 -18.15
C GLU A 135 -0.69 5.34 -18.39
N GLY A 136 0.46 5.52 -19.04
CA GLY A 136 1.02 6.84 -19.36
C GLY A 136 1.97 7.41 -18.30
N LYS A 137 2.20 6.72 -17.19
CA LYS A 137 3.20 7.14 -16.20
C LYS A 137 4.61 6.87 -16.75
N ARG A 138 5.60 7.64 -16.29
CA ARG A 138 7.01 7.47 -16.73
C ARG A 138 7.98 7.28 -15.59
N LYS A 139 7.67 7.87 -14.43
CA LYS A 139 8.50 7.82 -13.24
C LYS A 139 7.63 7.52 -12.03
N THR A 140 8.23 6.95 -11.01
CA THR A 140 7.59 6.73 -9.72
C THR A 140 8.56 7.04 -8.59
N CYS A 141 8.09 7.71 -7.54
CA CYS A 141 8.83 7.80 -6.30
C CYS A 141 8.84 6.43 -5.63
N ARG A 142 9.97 6.06 -5.04
CA ARG A 142 10.15 4.84 -4.26
C ARG A 142 10.46 5.20 -2.82
N TYR A 143 9.63 4.70 -1.92
CA TYR A 143 9.79 4.81 -0.48
C TYR A 143 9.97 3.41 0.11
N ILE A 144 10.86 3.27 1.08
CA ILE A 144 11.17 2.00 1.74
C ILE A 144 10.84 2.10 3.22
N LYS A 145 10.04 1.17 3.72
CA LYS A 145 9.86 0.96 5.16
C LYS A 145 10.59 -0.30 5.57
N ARG A 146 11.65 -0.18 6.38
CA ARG A 146 12.24 -1.33 7.08
C ARG A 146 11.33 -1.73 8.23
N LEU A 147 11.06 -3.03 8.35
CA LEU A 147 10.05 -3.60 9.23
C LEU A 147 10.63 -4.10 10.55
#